data_AF-A0A914E7F5-F1
#
_entry.id   AF-A0A914E7F5-F1
#
_cell.length_a   1.000
_cell.length_b   1.000
_cell.length_c   1.000
_cell.angle_alpha   90.00
_cell.angle_beta   90.00
_cell.angle_gamma   90.00
#
_symmetry.space_group_name_H-M   'P 1'
#
loop_
_entity.id
_entity.type
_entity.pdbx_description
1 polymer ?
#
loop_
_entity_poly.entity_id
_entity_poly.type
_entity_poly.pdbx_seq_one_letter_code
_entity_poly.pdbx_strand_id
1 'polypeptide(L)'
;MWGDAEQVCEEWGGYLASVSSAFENAHVASYAKTVLKTSVYWLGGSTYLAQESPYYNWTWTDGANMTYNRWARNQFCVIYDDCCLIQNSTDQYWYISSCKAGAPTYPYICELLAPTTADLVSIHSQEENQWLVDFLNKKDIGASWIGLYNPRVTGKWEWTDGTPVDFTSWGDNEPAPNTYCTFLIMNDYPEDNEYKYKWYAQDLDELTAGVCNTQPTRKPTTPPFSNKCDPTWQYYDLMKKCYKNMIFDETFHQCRASCQQVEADLPTIHSAEENELLIDFIVLSADNEVGLNTWIGLYSPNLDGNFKWIDGSPLNFTSWAAGEPQTFTYSAVLNTQGSARGKWTTLASDYMVGCFCAKNSY
;
A
#
# COMPACT_ATOMS: atom_id res chain seq x y z
N MET A 1 -9.65 17.32 -21.87
CA MET A 1 -9.29 15.89 -22.04
C MET A 1 -8.18 15.54 -21.05
N TRP A 2 -7.74 14.28 -20.94
CA TRP A 2 -6.73 13.89 -19.94
C TRP A 2 -5.44 14.72 -20.05
N GLY A 3 -4.91 14.92 -21.26
CA GLY A 3 -3.71 15.75 -21.46
C GLY A 3 -3.89 17.21 -21.02
N ASP A 4 -5.05 17.83 -21.30
CA ASP A 4 -5.33 19.18 -20.80
C ASP A 4 -5.44 19.21 -19.27
N ALA A 5 -5.98 18.15 -18.67
CA ALA A 5 -6.13 18.04 -17.22
C ALA A 5 -4.77 17.95 -16.54
N GLU A 6 -3.85 17.16 -17.11
CA GLU A 6 -2.46 17.08 -16.68
C GLU A 6 -1.78 18.45 -16.77
N GLN A 7 -1.89 19.11 -17.92
CA GLN A 7 -1.28 20.42 -18.13
C GLN A 7 -1.77 21.47 -17.11
N VAL A 8 -3.06 21.45 -16.74
CA VAL A 8 -3.59 22.36 -15.72
C VAL A 8 -3.00 22.06 -14.34
N CYS A 9 -2.83 20.78 -13.98
CA CYS A 9 -2.19 20.41 -12.72
C CYS A 9 -0.72 20.84 -12.69
N GLU A 10 0.01 20.70 -13.80
CA GLU A 10 1.39 21.20 -13.96
C GLU A 10 1.48 22.71 -13.77
N GLU A 11 0.54 23.48 -14.35
CA GLU A 11 0.46 24.94 -14.17
C GLU A 11 0.23 25.35 -12.70
N TRP A 12 -0.37 24.47 -11.89
CA TRP A 12 -0.57 24.68 -10.45
C TRP A 12 0.59 24.17 -9.59
N GLY A 13 1.66 23.68 -10.20
CA GLY A 13 2.84 23.15 -9.50
C GLY A 13 2.66 21.74 -8.96
N GLY A 14 1.81 20.95 -9.59
CA GLY A 14 1.56 19.54 -9.27
C GLY A 14 1.42 18.70 -10.52
N TYR A 15 0.75 17.55 -10.37
CA TYR A 15 0.45 16.62 -11.45
C TYR A 15 -0.98 16.07 -11.23
N LEU A 16 -1.55 15.36 -12.19
CA LEU A 16 -2.73 14.55 -11.85
C LEU A 16 -2.37 13.55 -10.76
N ALA A 17 -3.31 13.35 -9.84
CA ALA A 17 -3.05 12.57 -8.63
C ALA A 17 -2.53 11.18 -8.96
N SER A 18 -1.43 10.81 -8.31
CA SER A 18 -1.00 9.43 -8.22
C SER A 18 -1.62 8.78 -6.98
N VAL A 19 -1.63 7.45 -6.97
CA VAL A 19 -2.19 6.68 -5.87
C VAL A 19 -1.21 5.56 -5.54
N SER A 20 -0.59 5.68 -4.38
CA SER A 20 0.46 4.80 -3.86
C SER A 20 -0.02 3.88 -2.73
N SER A 21 -1.25 4.07 -2.24
CA SER A 21 -1.85 3.28 -1.17
C SER A 21 -3.37 3.15 -1.30
N ALA A 22 -3.94 2.16 -0.61
CA ALA A 22 -5.39 1.99 -0.47
C ALA A 22 -6.05 3.19 0.23
N PHE A 23 -5.33 3.83 1.15
CA PHE A 23 -5.81 5.04 1.84
C PHE A 23 -5.98 6.19 0.85
N GLU A 24 -4.94 6.48 0.04
CA GLU A 24 -5.01 7.50 -1.00
C GLU A 24 -6.13 7.21 -1.99
N ASN A 25 -6.27 5.94 -2.41
CA ASN A 25 -7.32 5.51 -3.34
C ASN A 25 -8.73 5.81 -2.82
N ALA A 26 -8.97 5.52 -1.55
CA ALA A 26 -10.24 5.81 -0.88
C ALA A 26 -10.43 7.31 -0.65
N HIS A 27 -9.35 8.03 -0.33
CA HIS A 27 -9.37 9.48 -0.11
C HIS A 27 -9.77 10.22 -1.38
N VAL A 28 -9.12 9.95 -2.52
CA VAL A 28 -9.45 10.59 -3.80
C VAL A 28 -10.86 10.22 -4.27
N ALA A 29 -11.32 8.99 -4.02
CA ALA A 29 -12.70 8.58 -4.29
C ALA A 29 -13.72 9.34 -3.44
N SER A 30 -13.46 9.49 -2.14
CA SER A 30 -14.29 10.27 -1.23
C SER A 30 -14.37 11.74 -1.64
N TYR A 31 -13.23 12.34 -1.99
CA TYR A 31 -13.15 13.71 -2.49
C TYR A 31 -13.95 13.88 -3.79
N ALA A 32 -13.79 12.97 -4.75
CA ALA A 32 -14.56 12.98 -5.98
C ALA A 32 -16.07 12.91 -5.74
N LYS A 33 -16.51 12.08 -4.80
CA LYS A 33 -17.94 11.91 -4.47
C LYS A 33 -18.52 13.10 -3.72
N THR A 34 -17.80 13.64 -2.74
CA THR A 34 -18.32 14.65 -1.80
C THR A 34 -18.10 16.08 -2.29
N VAL A 35 -16.94 16.36 -2.86
CA VAL A 35 -16.52 17.70 -3.30
C VAL A 35 -16.82 17.90 -4.78
N LEU A 36 -16.30 17.02 -5.64
CA LEU A 36 -16.50 17.13 -7.09
C LEU A 36 -17.88 16.65 -7.55
N LYS A 37 -18.60 15.92 -6.69
CA LYS A 37 -19.93 15.33 -6.96
C LYS A 37 -19.95 14.53 -8.26
N THR A 38 -18.87 13.77 -8.52
CA THR A 38 -18.71 12.93 -9.70
C THR A 38 -18.48 11.47 -9.33
N SER A 39 -18.94 10.58 -10.20
CA SER A 39 -18.69 9.15 -10.11
C SER A 39 -17.45 8.69 -10.85
N VAL A 40 -16.93 9.48 -11.80
CA VAL A 40 -15.76 9.12 -12.62
C VAL A 40 -14.87 10.35 -12.79
N TYR A 41 -13.55 10.16 -12.69
CA TYR A 41 -12.55 11.22 -12.80
C TYR A 41 -11.20 10.68 -13.27
N TRP A 42 -10.39 11.56 -13.85
CA TRP A 42 -9.03 11.26 -14.27
C TRP A 42 -8.06 11.21 -13.09
N LEU A 43 -7.10 10.29 -13.19
CA LEU A 43 -5.89 10.19 -12.38
C LEU A 43 -4.66 10.26 -13.31
N GLY A 44 -3.46 10.42 -12.73
CA GLY A 44 -2.21 10.61 -13.50
C GLY A 44 -1.64 9.37 -14.17
N GLY A 45 -2.34 8.24 -14.14
CA GLY A 45 -1.86 7.00 -14.73
C GLY A 45 -1.97 7.06 -16.25
N SER A 46 -0.89 6.76 -16.96
CA SER A 46 -0.92 6.60 -18.42
C SER A 46 0.06 5.55 -18.91
N THR A 47 -0.20 5.02 -20.11
CA THR A 47 0.76 4.18 -20.86
C THR A 47 1.58 5.00 -21.85
N TYR A 48 1.27 6.30 -22.01
CA TYR A 48 1.86 7.18 -23.03
C TYR A 48 3.34 7.48 -22.79
N LEU A 49 3.78 7.48 -21.53
CA LEU A 49 5.18 7.73 -21.16
C LEU A 49 6.10 6.51 -21.33
N ALA A 50 5.53 5.31 -21.44
CA ALA A 50 6.27 4.07 -21.67
C ALA A 50 6.59 3.90 -23.16
N GLN A 51 7.54 4.70 -23.65
CA GLN A 51 8.12 4.49 -24.97
C GLN A 51 8.93 3.19 -24.96
N GLU A 52 8.48 2.20 -25.74
CA GLU A 52 9.21 0.94 -26.05
C GLU A 52 9.06 -0.27 -25.09
N SER A 53 7.83 -0.64 -24.69
CA SER A 53 7.58 -2.00 -24.15
C SER A 53 6.36 -2.67 -24.79
N PRO A 54 6.46 -3.94 -25.24
CA PRO A 54 5.33 -4.71 -25.75
C PRO A 54 4.34 -5.13 -24.64
N TYR A 55 4.70 -4.90 -23.39
CA TYR A 55 3.83 -5.01 -22.21
C TYR A 55 3.63 -3.59 -21.69
N TYR A 56 2.41 -3.07 -21.85
CA TYR A 56 2.03 -1.70 -21.50
C TYR A 56 2.36 -1.42 -20.02
N ASN A 57 3.51 -0.80 -19.78
CA ASN A 57 3.94 -0.38 -18.45
C ASN A 57 3.19 0.90 -18.12
N TRP A 58 2.27 0.83 -17.16
CA TRP A 58 1.63 2.01 -16.61
C TRP A 58 2.61 2.79 -15.74
N THR A 59 2.55 4.11 -15.84
CA THR A 59 3.35 5.03 -15.04
C THR A 59 2.50 6.19 -14.58
N TRP A 60 2.78 6.71 -13.39
CA TRP A 60 2.24 7.99 -12.94
C TRP A 60 2.99 9.15 -13.61
N THR A 61 2.28 10.23 -13.93
CA THR A 61 2.87 11.43 -14.56
C THR A 61 3.79 12.23 -13.64
N ASP A 62 3.58 12.13 -12.33
CA ASP A 62 4.45 12.71 -11.29
C ASP A 62 5.77 11.95 -11.08
N GLY A 63 5.94 10.80 -11.74
CA GLY A 63 7.10 9.92 -11.59
C GLY A 63 7.06 9.04 -10.35
N ALA A 64 5.94 9.01 -9.60
CA ALA A 64 5.75 8.08 -8.51
C ALA A 64 5.79 6.63 -9.01
N ASN A 65 6.28 5.73 -8.16
CA ASN A 65 6.25 4.31 -8.47
C ASN A 65 4.81 3.79 -8.31
N MET A 66 4.31 3.05 -9.29
CA MET A 66 3.03 2.33 -9.20
C MET A 66 3.17 1.09 -8.31
N THR A 67 3.33 1.31 -7.00
CA THR A 67 3.44 0.26 -5.98
C THR A 67 2.08 -0.29 -5.53
N TYR A 68 1.04 0.51 -5.70
CA TYR A 68 -0.35 0.16 -5.43
C TYR A 68 -1.14 0.16 -6.74
N ASN A 69 -2.12 -0.73 -6.83
CA ASN A 69 -3.02 -0.75 -7.97
C ASN A 69 -4.43 -1.17 -7.55
N ARG A 70 -5.43 -0.68 -8.27
CA ARG A 70 -6.84 -1.02 -8.02
C ARG A 70 -7.59 -1.26 -9.31
N TRP A 71 -7.02 -2.03 -10.25
CA TRP A 71 -7.60 -2.22 -11.58
C TRP A 71 -8.94 -2.97 -11.55
N ALA A 72 -9.92 -2.48 -12.30
CA ALA A 72 -11.13 -3.23 -12.59
C ALA A 72 -10.80 -4.47 -13.44
N ARG A 73 -11.63 -5.52 -13.33
CA ARG A 73 -11.42 -6.75 -14.11
C ARG A 73 -11.66 -6.53 -15.59
N ASN A 74 -10.97 -7.32 -16.42
CA ASN A 74 -11.14 -7.37 -17.88
C ASN A 74 -11.00 -6.01 -18.57
N GLN A 75 -10.14 -5.13 -18.04
CA GLN A 75 -9.78 -3.90 -18.70
C GLN A 75 -8.71 -4.20 -19.75
N PHE A 76 -8.93 -3.74 -20.97
CA PHE A 76 -7.97 -3.90 -22.06
C PHE A 76 -7.73 -2.53 -22.68
N CYS A 77 -6.47 -2.11 -22.72
CA CYS A 77 -6.07 -1.02 -23.59
C CYS A 77 -6.20 -1.50 -25.03
N VAL A 78 -6.95 -0.78 -25.87
CA VAL A 78 -7.03 -1.12 -27.29
C VAL A 78 -5.67 -0.85 -27.91
N ILE A 79 -5.08 -1.86 -28.54
CA ILE A 79 -3.79 -1.76 -29.22
C ILE A 79 -3.85 -0.53 -30.17
N TYR A 80 -2.85 0.35 -30.06
CA TYR A 80 -2.74 1.66 -30.74
C TYR A 80 -3.47 2.85 -30.10
N ASP A 81 -4.07 2.72 -28.91
CA ASP A 81 -4.66 3.85 -28.19
C ASP A 81 -3.77 4.41 -27.07
N ASP A 82 -3.79 5.74 -26.90
CA ASP A 82 -3.20 6.36 -25.73
C ASP A 82 -4.18 6.08 -24.58
N CYS A 83 -3.75 5.24 -23.64
CA CYS A 83 -4.57 4.77 -22.54
C CYS A 83 -4.23 5.55 -21.27
N CYS A 84 -5.27 6.09 -20.64
CA CYS A 84 -5.18 6.87 -19.43
C CYS A 84 -6.15 6.35 -18.37
N LEU A 85 -5.82 6.66 -17.12
CA LEU A 85 -6.43 6.04 -15.96
C LEU A 85 -7.59 6.89 -15.44
N ILE A 86 -8.76 6.28 -15.32
CA ILE A 86 -9.89 6.83 -14.55
C ILE A 86 -10.14 5.99 -13.32
N GLN A 87 -10.69 6.59 -12.28
CA GLN A 87 -11.24 5.85 -11.15
C GLN A 87 -12.74 6.13 -11.03
N ASN A 88 -13.48 5.11 -10.58
CA ASN A 88 -14.88 5.27 -10.21
C ASN A 88 -14.99 5.46 -8.69
N SER A 89 -15.58 6.57 -8.23
CA SER A 89 -15.67 6.90 -6.80
C SER A 89 -16.61 5.99 -5.99
N THR A 90 -17.45 5.19 -6.66
CA THR A 90 -18.42 4.29 -6.00
C THR A 90 -17.81 2.94 -5.69
N ASP A 91 -17.14 2.32 -6.67
CA ASP A 91 -16.51 1.00 -6.52
C ASP A 91 -15.00 1.09 -6.21
N GLN A 92 -14.43 2.29 -6.35
CA GLN A 92 -13.03 2.63 -6.13
C GLN A 92 -12.03 1.94 -7.07
N TYR A 93 -12.50 1.28 -8.13
CA TYR A 93 -11.66 0.63 -9.12
C TYR A 93 -11.20 1.57 -10.24
N TRP A 94 -10.04 1.26 -10.79
CA TRP A 94 -9.39 1.93 -11.90
C TRP A 94 -9.81 1.29 -13.21
N TYR A 95 -10.25 2.10 -14.15
CA TYR A 95 -10.65 1.68 -15.48
C TYR A 95 -9.75 2.34 -16.51
N ILE A 96 -9.61 1.67 -17.65
CA ILE A 96 -8.85 2.19 -18.78
C ILE A 96 -9.79 3.03 -19.64
N SER A 97 -9.40 4.26 -19.93
CA SER A 97 -10.11 5.11 -20.88
C SER A 97 -9.16 5.67 -21.93
N SER A 98 -9.69 5.98 -23.11
CA SER A 98 -8.94 6.63 -24.18
C SER A 98 -8.65 8.07 -23.77
N CYS A 99 -7.42 8.54 -23.99
CA CYS A 99 -7.05 9.94 -23.80
C CYS A 99 -6.68 10.68 -25.09
N LYS A 100 -6.98 10.09 -26.24
CA LYS A 100 -6.76 10.74 -27.54
C LYS A 100 -7.67 11.94 -27.77
N ALA A 101 -7.29 12.74 -28.76
CA ALA A 101 -8.11 13.84 -29.26
C ALA A 101 -9.51 13.33 -29.67
N GLY A 102 -10.56 13.88 -29.03
CA GLY A 102 -11.95 13.47 -29.24
C GLY A 102 -12.49 12.43 -28.26
N ALA A 103 -11.66 11.97 -27.31
CA ALA A 103 -12.10 11.10 -26.21
C ALA A 103 -12.96 11.84 -25.17
N PRO A 104 -13.68 11.11 -24.28
CA PRO A 104 -14.49 11.69 -23.23
C PRO A 104 -13.71 12.63 -22.30
N THR A 105 -14.40 13.64 -21.77
CA THR A 105 -13.87 14.51 -20.72
C THR A 105 -14.44 14.11 -19.37
N TYR A 106 -13.56 13.92 -18.39
CA TYR A 106 -13.94 13.71 -17.00
C TYR A 106 -13.38 14.84 -16.13
N PRO A 107 -14.01 15.12 -14.98
CA PRO A 107 -13.37 15.85 -13.89
C PRO A 107 -12.03 15.20 -13.51
N TYR A 108 -11.17 15.93 -12.83
CA TYR A 108 -9.84 15.47 -12.48
C TYR A 108 -9.42 15.99 -11.11
N ILE A 109 -8.44 15.32 -10.51
CA ILE A 109 -7.86 15.68 -9.22
C ILE A 109 -6.37 15.92 -9.45
N CYS A 110 -5.90 17.11 -9.06
CA CYS A 110 -4.49 17.41 -9.03
C CYS A 110 -3.92 17.06 -7.65
N GLU A 111 -2.79 16.38 -7.64
CA GLU A 111 -1.92 16.29 -6.48
C GLU A 111 -0.89 17.41 -6.59
N LEU A 112 -0.95 18.36 -5.68
CA LEU A 112 0.01 19.45 -5.61
C LEU A 112 1.20 18.97 -4.80
N LEU A 113 2.41 19.21 -5.30
CA LEU A 113 3.62 18.94 -4.54
C LEU A 113 3.59 19.80 -3.28
N ALA A 114 3.27 19.17 -2.14
CA ALA A 114 3.57 19.76 -0.86
C ALA A 114 5.09 19.99 -0.84
N PRO A 115 5.59 21.14 -0.36
CA PRO A 115 7.02 21.29 -0.12
C PRO A 115 7.48 20.07 0.68
N THR A 116 8.61 19.47 0.29
CA THR A 116 9.16 18.17 0.72
C THR A 116 9.54 18.07 2.22
N THR A 117 8.86 18.85 3.06
CA THR A 117 9.03 19.01 4.50
C THR A 117 7.70 18.87 5.24
N ALA A 118 6.64 18.35 4.62
CA ALA A 118 5.34 18.17 5.26
C ALA A 118 5.19 16.74 5.75
N ASP A 119 5.03 16.58 7.06
CA ASP A 119 4.67 15.34 7.74
C ASP A 119 3.34 15.58 8.50
N LEU A 120 2.70 14.51 8.98
CA LEU A 120 1.62 14.62 9.96
C LEU A 120 2.12 15.36 11.20
N VAL A 121 1.26 16.17 11.79
CA VAL A 121 1.66 17.06 12.89
C VAL A 121 2.17 16.29 14.11
N SER A 122 3.37 16.62 14.57
CA SER A 122 3.90 16.33 15.90
C SER A 122 3.52 17.44 16.87
N ILE A 123 3.31 17.09 18.14
CA ILE A 123 2.87 18.03 19.18
C ILE A 123 3.75 17.86 20.41
N HIS A 124 4.49 18.92 20.75
CA HIS A 124 5.52 18.93 21.79
C HIS A 124 5.16 19.81 22.99
N SER A 125 3.98 20.43 22.99
CA SER A 125 3.55 21.30 24.09
C SER A 125 2.02 21.44 24.16
N GLN A 126 1.55 21.88 25.33
CA GLN A 126 0.14 22.21 25.52
C GLN A 126 -0.28 23.41 24.63
N GLU A 127 0.62 24.37 24.44
CA GLU A 127 0.40 25.54 23.60
C GLU A 127 0.24 25.15 22.12
N GLU A 128 1.04 24.21 21.64
CA GLU A 128 0.94 23.67 20.27
C GLU A 128 -0.34 22.88 20.07
N ASN A 129 -0.71 22.04 21.05
CA ASN A 129 -1.97 21.31 21.03
C ASN A 129 -3.17 22.28 20.95
N GLN A 130 -3.15 23.35 21.75
CA GLN A 130 -4.22 24.35 21.75
C GLN A 130 -4.25 25.15 20.44
N TRP A 131 -3.09 25.52 19.91
CA TRP A 131 -2.99 26.23 18.64
C TRP A 131 -3.58 25.41 17.48
N LEU A 132 -3.25 24.11 17.42
CA LEU A 132 -3.77 23.19 16.41
C LEU A 132 -5.29 23.09 16.51
N VAL A 133 -5.82 22.95 17.72
CA VAL A 133 -7.26 22.97 17.97
C VAL A 133 -7.91 24.27 17.47
N ASP A 134 -7.37 25.43 17.82
CA ASP A 134 -7.93 26.72 17.41
C ASP A 134 -7.90 26.88 15.88
N PHE A 135 -6.83 26.39 15.24
CA PHE A 135 -6.68 26.37 13.80
C PHE A 135 -7.75 25.50 13.11
N LEU A 136 -7.94 24.26 13.58
CA LEU A 136 -8.90 23.32 13.00
C LEU A 136 -10.34 23.77 13.21
N ASN A 137 -10.69 24.25 14.40
CA ASN A 137 -12.00 24.84 14.68
C ASN A 137 -12.29 26.03 13.76
N LYS A 138 -11.32 26.91 13.52
CA LYS A 138 -11.47 28.06 12.62
C LYS A 138 -11.71 27.65 11.17
N LYS A 139 -11.23 26.47 10.78
CA LYS A 139 -11.34 25.91 9.43
C LYS A 139 -12.56 25.00 9.24
N ASP A 140 -13.37 24.83 10.28
CA ASP A 140 -14.51 23.90 10.28
C ASP A 140 -14.07 22.46 9.94
N ILE A 141 -12.89 22.08 10.46
CA ILE A 141 -12.31 20.74 10.31
C ILE A 141 -12.57 19.98 11.61
N GLY A 142 -13.26 18.84 11.48
CA GLY A 142 -13.56 17.92 12.58
C GLY A 142 -12.35 17.12 13.07
N ALA A 143 -12.62 15.92 13.61
CA ALA A 143 -11.56 15.02 14.08
C ALA A 143 -10.49 14.79 13.00
N SER A 144 -9.23 14.85 13.40
CA SER A 144 -8.08 14.89 12.47
C SER A 144 -6.93 14.00 12.93
N TRP A 145 -6.32 13.26 12.00
CA TRP A 145 -5.11 12.49 12.32
C TRP A 145 -3.92 13.39 12.67
N ILE A 146 -3.11 12.91 13.61
CA ILE A 146 -1.81 13.47 13.99
C ILE A 146 -0.72 12.42 13.77
N GLY A 147 0.55 12.81 13.81
CA GLY A 147 1.67 11.93 13.45
C GLY A 147 2.04 10.86 14.49
N LEU A 148 1.27 10.69 15.57
CA LEU A 148 1.62 9.77 16.65
C LEU A 148 1.09 8.37 16.33
N TYR A 149 1.97 7.37 16.33
CA TYR A 149 1.62 5.99 16.02
C TYR A 149 2.37 4.99 16.90
N ASN A 150 1.84 3.78 17.02
CA ASN A 150 2.46 2.68 17.75
C ASN A 150 2.85 1.57 16.74
N PRO A 151 4.15 1.38 16.44
CA PRO A 151 4.59 0.29 15.60
C PRO A 151 4.30 -1.05 16.29
N ARG A 152 3.56 -1.95 15.63
CA ARG A 152 3.22 -3.31 16.11
C ARG A 152 4.43 -4.08 16.68
N VAL A 153 5.63 -3.76 16.22
CA VAL A 153 6.91 -4.41 16.56
C VAL A 153 7.51 -3.89 17.87
N THR A 154 7.48 -2.58 18.11
CA THR A 154 8.11 -1.98 19.29
C THR A 154 7.13 -1.87 20.45
N GLY A 155 5.83 -1.77 20.17
CA GLY A 155 4.79 -1.53 21.17
C GLY A 155 4.90 -0.16 21.84
N LYS A 156 5.67 0.77 21.26
CA LYS A 156 5.96 2.11 21.80
C LYS A 156 5.44 3.19 20.87
N TRP A 157 4.87 4.24 21.44
CA TRP A 157 4.41 5.39 20.66
C TRP A 157 5.58 6.22 20.14
N GLU A 158 5.52 6.58 18.85
CA GLU A 158 6.56 7.29 18.09
C GLU A 158 5.89 8.30 17.14
N TRP A 159 6.57 9.42 16.84
CA TRP A 159 6.10 10.39 15.83
C TRP A 159 6.61 10.02 14.44
N THR A 160 5.79 10.22 13.40
CA THR A 160 6.17 9.97 12.00
C THR A 160 7.35 10.82 11.53
N ASP A 161 7.49 12.03 12.07
CA ASP A 161 8.59 12.95 11.75
C ASP A 161 9.91 12.64 12.50
N GLY A 162 9.92 11.61 13.36
CA GLY A 162 11.07 11.16 14.12
C GLY A 162 11.44 12.03 15.33
N THR A 163 10.63 13.04 15.67
CA THR A 163 10.80 13.82 16.89
C THR A 163 10.51 12.98 18.14
N PRO A 164 11.09 13.33 19.32
CA PRO A 164 10.83 12.58 20.54
C PRO A 164 9.39 12.79 21.03
N VAL A 165 8.77 11.73 21.56
CA VAL A 165 7.50 11.82 22.29
C VAL A 165 7.77 12.37 23.69
N ASP A 166 7.79 13.69 23.83
CA ASP A 166 8.05 14.45 25.05
C ASP A 166 6.79 15.09 25.66
N PHE A 167 5.69 15.08 24.92
CA PHE A 167 4.38 15.55 25.33
C PHE A 167 3.29 14.58 24.89
N THR A 168 2.28 14.38 25.74
CA THR A 168 1.09 13.60 25.41
C THR A 168 -0.17 14.24 25.96
N SER A 169 -1.24 14.31 25.16
CA SER A 169 -2.55 14.80 25.58
C SER A 169 -3.66 13.76 25.31
N TRP A 170 -3.46 12.54 25.83
CA TRP A 170 -4.45 11.46 25.72
C TRP A 170 -5.78 11.82 26.38
N GLY A 171 -6.87 11.29 25.80
CA GLY A 171 -8.20 11.23 26.40
C GLY A 171 -8.28 10.19 27.50
N ASP A 172 -9.43 10.11 28.15
CA ASP A 172 -9.64 9.18 29.25
C ASP A 172 -9.61 7.73 28.74
N ASN A 173 -8.85 6.88 29.46
CA ASN A 173 -8.62 5.47 29.12
C ASN A 173 -7.87 5.22 27.81
N GLU A 174 -7.21 6.25 27.26
CA GLU A 174 -6.32 6.13 26.11
C GLU A 174 -4.84 6.08 26.55
N PRO A 175 -3.96 5.46 25.74
CA PRO A 175 -4.25 4.70 24.53
C PRO A 175 -4.90 3.33 24.81
N ALA A 176 -5.91 2.97 24.02
CA ALA A 176 -6.53 1.65 24.10
C ALA A 176 -5.54 0.51 23.73
N PRO A 177 -5.72 -0.71 24.28
CA PRO A 177 -4.93 -1.86 23.86
C PRO A 177 -5.17 -2.20 22.39
N ASN A 178 -4.12 -2.59 21.67
CA ASN A 178 -4.16 -3.02 20.26
C ASN A 178 -4.55 -1.94 19.24
N THR A 179 -4.46 -0.65 19.56
CA THR A 179 -4.64 0.46 18.59
C THR A 179 -3.30 1.02 18.12
N TYR A 180 -3.24 1.54 16.89
CA TYR A 180 -1.95 1.85 16.24
C TYR A 180 -1.80 3.30 15.76
N CYS A 181 -2.89 4.02 15.51
CA CYS A 181 -2.84 5.39 14.98
C CYS A 181 -3.55 6.35 15.93
N THR A 182 -3.16 7.62 15.90
CA THR A 182 -3.71 8.64 16.82
C THR A 182 -4.41 9.77 16.08
N PHE A 183 -5.60 10.13 16.53
CA PHE A 183 -6.35 11.27 16.03
C PHE A 183 -6.70 12.25 17.16
N LEU A 184 -6.84 13.51 16.81
CA LEU A 184 -7.27 14.60 17.67
C LEU A 184 -8.78 14.82 17.49
N ILE A 185 -9.55 14.69 18.57
CA ILE A 185 -10.99 14.99 18.54
C ILE A 185 -11.22 16.49 18.72
N MET A 186 -11.92 17.07 17.74
CA MET A 186 -12.39 18.45 17.71
C MET A 186 -13.82 18.55 18.25
N ASN A 187 -14.32 19.77 18.44
CA ASN A 187 -15.52 20.16 19.20
C ASN A 187 -16.89 19.64 18.64
N ASP A 188 -16.90 18.57 17.85
CA ASP A 188 -18.06 18.07 17.09
C ASP A 188 -18.98 17.12 17.87
N TYR A 189 -18.58 16.67 19.07
CA TYR A 189 -19.46 15.86 19.94
C TYR A 189 -20.25 16.75 20.91
N PRO A 190 -21.61 16.78 20.85
CA PRO A 190 -22.38 17.85 21.48
C PRO A 190 -22.58 17.77 22.99
N GLU A 191 -22.16 16.71 23.69
CA GLU A 191 -22.72 16.43 25.03
C GLU A 191 -21.74 16.32 26.21
N ASP A 192 -20.42 16.19 25.99
CA ASP A 192 -19.46 16.13 27.13
C ASP A 192 -18.16 16.92 26.89
N ASN A 193 -17.85 17.83 27.81
CA ASN A 193 -16.66 18.68 27.77
C ASN A 193 -15.36 17.93 28.10
N GLU A 194 -15.45 16.69 28.56
CA GLU A 194 -14.30 15.89 29.04
C GLU A 194 -13.48 15.31 27.87
N TYR A 195 -14.09 15.11 26.70
CA TYR A 195 -13.45 14.51 25.52
C TYR A 195 -12.73 15.50 24.60
N LYS A 196 -12.75 16.80 24.91
CA LYS A 196 -12.33 17.88 24.01
C LYS A 196 -10.82 18.03 23.95
N TYR A 197 -10.29 18.21 22.74
CA TYR A 197 -8.88 18.61 22.51
C TYR A 197 -7.87 17.55 22.97
N LYS A 198 -8.34 16.31 23.04
CA LYS A 198 -7.60 15.13 23.47
C LYS A 198 -7.33 14.19 22.31
N TRP A 199 -6.29 13.38 22.49
CA TRP A 199 -5.83 12.39 21.53
C TRP A 199 -6.46 11.05 21.85
N TYR A 200 -6.89 10.33 20.81
CA TYR A 200 -7.49 9.01 20.91
C TYR A 200 -6.79 8.08 19.93
N ALA A 201 -6.61 6.83 20.33
CA ALA A 201 -6.01 5.83 19.49
C ALA A 201 -7.09 5.02 18.77
N GLN A 202 -6.88 4.73 17.48
CA GLN A 202 -7.81 3.94 16.67
C GLN A 202 -7.05 2.91 15.83
N ASP A 203 -7.76 1.86 15.46
CA ASP A 203 -7.31 0.94 14.44
C ASP A 203 -7.42 1.56 13.05
N LEU A 204 -6.51 1.15 12.17
CA LEU A 204 -6.38 1.63 10.79
C LEU A 204 -7.63 1.41 9.91
N ASP A 205 -8.65 0.69 10.41
CA ASP A 205 -9.83 0.28 9.66
C ASP A 205 -10.97 1.33 9.67
N GLU A 206 -10.84 2.44 10.42
CA GLU A 206 -11.88 3.49 10.48
C GLU A 206 -11.38 4.86 9.98
N LEU A 207 -12.08 5.37 8.96
CA LEU A 207 -11.74 6.48 8.07
C LEU A 207 -11.96 7.88 8.69
N THR A 208 -10.93 8.73 8.79
CA THR A 208 -11.06 10.21 8.84
C THR A 208 -9.80 10.92 8.28
N ALA A 209 -9.82 12.25 8.12
CA ALA A 209 -8.82 13.05 7.38
C ALA A 209 -7.59 13.46 8.23
N GLY A 210 -6.40 13.61 7.62
CA GLY A 210 -5.16 13.98 8.31
C GLY A 210 -4.73 15.43 8.08
N VAL A 211 -4.06 16.03 9.08
CA VAL A 211 -3.60 17.43 9.06
C VAL A 211 -2.06 17.45 9.04
N CYS A 212 -1.48 18.15 8.07
CA CYS A 212 -0.03 18.33 7.96
C CYS A 212 0.46 19.58 8.70
N ASN A 213 1.63 19.50 9.33
CA ASN A 213 2.32 20.66 9.92
C ASN A 213 3.33 21.26 8.93
N THR A 214 3.60 22.55 9.06
CA THR A 214 4.71 23.22 8.38
C THR A 214 5.46 24.07 9.39
N GLN A 215 6.74 23.78 9.68
CA GLN A 215 7.68 24.71 10.33
C GLN A 215 9.16 24.44 9.97
N PRO A 216 10.05 25.44 10.16
CA PRO A 216 11.15 25.71 9.23
C PRO A 216 12.51 25.12 9.63
N THR A 217 13.16 24.53 8.63
CA THR A 217 14.62 24.42 8.44
C THR A 217 15.44 23.75 9.55
N ARG A 218 15.62 22.44 9.40
CA ARG A 218 16.96 21.83 9.47
C ARG A 218 17.17 20.97 8.23
N LYS A 219 18.27 21.20 7.52
CA LYS A 219 18.70 20.37 6.38
C LYS A 219 18.71 18.90 6.83
N PRO A 220 18.05 17.97 6.13
CA PRO A 220 18.26 16.55 6.34
C PRO A 220 19.75 16.27 6.13
N THR A 221 20.44 15.80 7.16
CA THR A 221 21.83 15.36 7.06
C THR A 221 21.91 13.86 6.81
N THR A 222 20.81 13.26 6.37
CA THR A 222 20.73 11.84 6.02
C THR A 222 20.53 11.73 4.51
N PRO A 223 21.38 10.98 3.77
CA PRO A 223 21.28 10.89 2.31
C PRO A 223 19.95 10.26 1.87
N PRO A 224 19.43 10.61 0.68
CA PRO A 224 18.24 9.98 0.11
C PRO A 224 18.55 8.54 -0.31
N PHE A 225 17.60 7.65 -0.06
CA PHE A 225 17.43 6.34 -0.71
C PHE A 225 18.67 5.44 -0.80
N SER A 226 18.74 4.44 0.08
CA SER A 226 19.61 3.30 -0.18
C SER A 226 19.07 2.50 -1.37
N ASN A 227 19.80 2.47 -2.49
CA ASN A 227 19.57 1.67 -3.71
C ASN A 227 19.63 0.16 -3.45
N LYS A 228 18.71 -0.39 -2.66
CA LYS A 228 18.76 -1.80 -2.23
C LYS A 228 17.96 -2.74 -3.13
N CYS A 229 17.02 -2.23 -3.93
CA CYS A 229 16.26 -2.96 -4.94
C CYS A 229 16.03 -2.11 -6.20
N ASP A 230 15.60 -2.74 -7.29
CA ASP A 230 15.17 -2.01 -8.49
C ASP A 230 13.87 -1.24 -8.24
N PRO A 231 13.60 -0.13 -8.96
CA PRO A 231 12.45 0.76 -8.71
C PRO A 231 11.05 0.09 -8.75
N THR A 232 10.92 -1.09 -9.35
CA THR A 232 9.65 -1.84 -9.45
C THR A 232 9.50 -2.94 -8.39
N TRP A 233 10.44 -3.02 -7.45
CA TRP A 233 10.46 -4.01 -6.38
C TRP A 233 10.31 -3.31 -5.04
N GLN A 234 9.52 -3.91 -4.17
CA GLN A 234 9.38 -3.42 -2.81
C GLN A 234 10.48 -4.03 -1.94
N TYR A 235 11.31 -3.17 -1.37
CA TYR A 235 12.39 -3.58 -0.48
C TYR A 235 11.86 -3.73 0.95
N TYR A 236 12.16 -4.87 1.57
CA TYR A 236 11.77 -5.14 2.95
C TYR A 236 13.00 -5.14 3.87
N ASP A 237 13.15 -4.08 4.66
CA ASP A 237 14.38 -3.78 5.40
C ASP A 237 14.79 -4.86 6.41
N LEU A 238 13.81 -5.47 7.08
CA LEU A 238 14.05 -6.52 8.08
C LEU A 238 14.54 -7.83 7.45
N MET A 239 14.14 -8.11 6.21
CA MET A 239 14.49 -9.35 5.51
C MET A 239 15.66 -9.18 4.57
N LYS A 240 16.02 -7.92 4.24
CA LYS A 240 17.01 -7.58 3.23
C LYS A 240 16.71 -8.26 1.88
N LYS A 241 15.42 -8.34 1.55
CA LYS A 241 14.89 -8.97 0.35
C LYS A 241 13.99 -7.97 -0.40
N CYS A 242 13.94 -8.16 -1.70
CA CYS A 242 13.08 -7.45 -2.64
C CYS A 242 11.92 -8.38 -3.02
N TYR A 243 10.68 -7.87 -3.00
CA TYR A 243 9.50 -8.63 -3.40
C TYR A 243 8.71 -7.95 -4.51
N LYS A 244 8.03 -8.75 -5.33
CA LYS A 244 7.17 -8.29 -6.42
C LYS A 244 5.95 -9.19 -6.58
N ASN A 245 4.76 -8.58 -6.63
CA ASN A 245 3.51 -9.25 -6.96
C ASN A 245 3.38 -9.35 -8.50
N MET A 246 3.04 -10.53 -9.02
CA MET A 246 2.91 -10.77 -10.46
C MET A 246 1.49 -10.54 -11.02
N ILE A 247 0.56 -10.04 -10.20
CA ILE A 247 -0.82 -9.61 -10.56
C ILE A 247 -1.75 -10.76 -10.99
N PHE A 248 -1.23 -11.88 -11.49
CA PHE A 248 -2.01 -13.01 -12.00
C PHE A 248 -1.88 -14.26 -11.12
N ASP A 249 -2.96 -15.06 -11.10
CA ASP A 249 -2.93 -16.43 -10.61
C ASP A 249 -2.25 -17.31 -11.67
N GLU A 250 -1.19 -18.00 -11.28
CA GLU A 250 -0.38 -18.84 -12.17
C GLU A 250 -0.24 -20.24 -11.60
N THR A 251 0.05 -21.21 -12.46
CA THR A 251 0.54 -22.53 -12.00
C THR A 251 1.91 -22.38 -11.35
N PHE A 252 2.31 -23.31 -10.49
CA PHE A 252 3.61 -23.23 -9.81
C PHE A 252 4.77 -23.07 -10.81
N HIS A 253 4.75 -23.83 -11.90
CA HIS A 253 5.79 -23.78 -12.93
C HIS A 253 5.77 -22.48 -13.74
N GLN A 254 4.58 -21.94 -14.04
CA GLN A 254 4.45 -20.63 -14.68
C GLN A 254 4.96 -19.53 -13.75
N CYS A 255 4.53 -19.51 -12.50
CA CYS A 255 4.96 -18.53 -11.51
C CYS A 255 6.48 -18.51 -11.37
N ARG A 256 7.10 -19.69 -11.27
CA ARG A 256 8.55 -19.82 -11.27
C ARG A 256 9.20 -19.22 -12.51
N ALA A 257 8.72 -19.58 -13.70
CA ALA A 257 9.27 -19.07 -14.95
C ALA A 257 9.12 -17.55 -15.05
N SER A 258 7.99 -16.99 -14.62
CA SER A 258 7.72 -15.56 -14.57
C SER A 258 8.67 -14.84 -13.62
N CYS A 259 8.93 -15.38 -12.44
CA CYS A 259 9.93 -14.82 -11.51
C CYS A 259 11.35 -14.87 -12.06
N GLN A 260 11.71 -15.94 -12.76
CA GLN A 260 13.04 -16.09 -13.35
C GLN A 260 13.28 -15.13 -14.52
N GLN A 261 12.24 -14.74 -15.26
CA GLN A 261 12.34 -13.71 -16.30
C GLN A 261 12.70 -12.33 -15.75
N VAL A 262 12.42 -12.06 -14.47
CA VAL A 262 12.75 -10.81 -13.79
C VAL A 262 13.93 -10.97 -12.80
N GLU A 263 14.79 -11.95 -13.05
CA GLU A 263 16.00 -12.25 -12.27
C GLU A 263 15.72 -12.51 -10.78
N ALA A 264 14.61 -13.20 -10.50
CA ALA A 264 14.17 -13.58 -9.17
C ALA A 264 13.67 -15.03 -9.15
N ASP A 265 13.17 -15.51 -8.01
CA ASP A 265 12.46 -16.80 -7.94
C ASP A 265 11.33 -16.72 -6.89
N LEU A 266 10.55 -17.79 -6.69
CA LEU A 266 9.52 -17.79 -5.64
C LEU A 266 10.13 -17.61 -4.23
N PRO A 267 9.39 -17.00 -3.28
CA PRO A 267 9.88 -16.79 -1.92
C PRO A 267 10.18 -18.10 -1.18
N THR A 268 11.29 -18.10 -0.45
CA THR A 268 11.72 -19.16 0.48
C THR A 268 11.60 -18.66 1.92
N ILE A 269 11.27 -19.54 2.86
CA ILE A 269 10.93 -19.17 4.25
C ILE A 269 11.77 -19.99 5.24
N HIS A 270 12.54 -19.31 6.08
CA HIS A 270 13.50 -19.92 7.01
C HIS A 270 13.24 -19.60 8.49
N SER A 271 12.22 -18.80 8.80
CA SER A 271 11.82 -18.51 10.17
C SER A 271 10.34 -18.17 10.28
N ALA A 272 9.83 -18.17 11.52
CA ALA A 272 8.46 -17.75 11.80
C ALA A 272 8.27 -16.26 11.50
N GLU A 273 9.28 -15.44 11.76
CA GLU A 273 9.28 -14.01 11.46
C GLU A 273 9.20 -13.79 9.95
N GLU A 274 10.03 -14.47 9.15
CA GLU A 274 9.98 -14.39 7.69
C GLU A 274 8.61 -14.81 7.11
N ASN A 275 7.98 -15.82 7.72
CA ASN A 275 6.65 -16.26 7.34
C ASN A 275 5.59 -15.18 7.56
N GLU A 276 5.59 -14.53 8.73
CA GLU A 276 4.63 -13.46 9.05
C GLU A 276 4.87 -12.21 8.20
N LEU A 277 6.13 -11.80 8.03
CA LEU A 277 6.46 -10.62 7.20
C LEU A 277 6.04 -10.80 5.74
N LEU A 278 6.17 -12.02 5.22
CA LEU A 278 5.69 -12.35 3.87
C LEU A 278 4.15 -12.28 3.79
N ILE A 279 3.42 -12.71 4.81
CA ILE A 279 1.95 -12.56 4.86
C ILE A 279 1.57 -11.10 4.84
N ASP A 280 2.19 -10.28 5.70
CA ASP A 280 1.91 -8.85 5.76
C ASP A 280 2.19 -8.20 4.41
N PHE A 281 3.30 -8.55 3.77
CA PHE A 281 3.61 -8.10 2.42
C PHE A 281 2.53 -8.48 1.41
N ILE A 282 2.15 -9.76 1.36
CA ILE A 282 1.14 -10.26 0.41
C ILE A 282 -0.20 -9.59 0.66
N VAL A 283 -0.63 -9.47 1.92
CA VAL A 283 -1.90 -8.85 2.29
C VAL A 283 -1.92 -7.36 1.97
N LEU A 284 -0.81 -6.64 2.21
CA LEU A 284 -0.70 -5.21 1.89
C LEU A 284 -0.57 -4.93 0.38
N SER A 285 -0.08 -5.90 -0.38
CA SER A 285 0.07 -5.82 -1.84
C SER A 285 -1.06 -6.50 -2.63
N ALA A 286 -2.00 -7.16 -1.96
CA ALA A 286 -3.19 -7.77 -2.53
C ALA A 286 -4.40 -6.89 -2.22
N ASP A 287 -5.20 -6.58 -3.25
CA ASP A 287 -6.45 -5.85 -3.08
C ASP A 287 -7.39 -6.55 -2.07
N ASN A 288 -8.02 -5.76 -1.19
CA ASN A 288 -8.95 -6.13 -0.10
C ASN A 288 -10.12 -7.10 -0.44
N GLU A 289 -10.16 -7.72 -1.62
CA GLU A 289 -11.16 -8.73 -2.01
C GLU A 289 -10.56 -10.08 -2.44
N VAL A 290 -9.23 -10.26 -2.43
CA VAL A 290 -8.62 -11.54 -2.84
C VAL A 290 -7.73 -12.11 -1.74
N GLY A 291 -8.25 -13.15 -1.08
CA GLY A 291 -7.45 -14.09 -0.28
C GLY A 291 -6.52 -14.91 -1.14
N LEU A 292 -5.43 -14.29 -1.59
CA LEU A 292 -4.38 -14.96 -2.32
C LEU A 292 -3.52 -15.73 -1.34
N ASN A 293 -3.99 -16.94 -1.03
CA ASN A 293 -3.07 -18.05 -0.88
C ASN A 293 -2.04 -17.95 -2.01
N THR A 294 -0.74 -18.07 -1.72
CA THR A 294 0.31 -17.87 -2.72
C THR A 294 1.24 -19.06 -2.82
N TRP A 295 1.75 -19.32 -4.02
CA TRP A 295 2.86 -20.24 -4.19
C TRP A 295 4.09 -19.75 -3.42
N ILE A 296 4.70 -20.67 -2.66
CA ILE A 296 6.04 -20.49 -2.10
C ILE A 296 6.99 -21.45 -2.80
N GLY A 297 8.29 -21.20 -2.72
CA GLY A 297 9.32 -21.98 -3.40
C GLY A 297 9.53 -23.40 -2.86
N LEU A 298 8.56 -23.98 -2.16
CA LEU A 298 8.63 -25.31 -1.55
C LEU A 298 7.88 -26.32 -2.40
N TYR A 299 8.57 -27.35 -2.88
CA TYR A 299 8.01 -28.36 -3.79
C TYR A 299 8.53 -29.77 -3.51
N SER A 300 7.80 -30.79 -3.96
CA SER A 300 8.24 -32.19 -3.87
C SER A 300 8.64 -32.72 -5.26
N PRO A 301 9.93 -32.92 -5.54
CA PRO A 301 10.40 -33.30 -6.88
C PRO A 301 9.98 -34.73 -7.29
N ASN A 302 9.80 -35.63 -6.32
CA ASN A 302 9.54 -37.05 -6.58
C ASN A 302 8.10 -37.47 -6.22
N LEU A 303 7.24 -36.53 -5.80
CA LEU A 303 5.89 -36.80 -5.32
C LEU A 303 5.86 -37.83 -4.17
N ASP A 304 6.88 -37.81 -3.32
CA ASP A 304 7.12 -38.75 -2.22
C ASP A 304 6.92 -38.12 -0.84
N GLY A 305 6.44 -36.87 -0.80
CA GLY A 305 6.28 -36.09 0.41
C GLY A 305 7.58 -35.46 0.94
N ASN A 306 8.72 -35.66 0.25
CA ASN A 306 9.97 -34.97 0.60
C ASN A 306 10.00 -33.60 -0.09
N PHE A 307 9.87 -32.53 0.70
CA PHE A 307 9.86 -31.16 0.19
C PHE A 307 11.26 -30.54 0.22
N LYS A 308 11.54 -29.71 -0.78
CA LYS A 308 12.78 -28.93 -0.92
C LYS A 308 12.47 -27.51 -1.36
N TRP A 309 13.28 -26.57 -0.91
CA TRP A 309 13.28 -25.22 -1.43
C TRP A 309 13.91 -25.19 -2.82
N ILE A 310 13.35 -24.39 -3.72
CA ILE A 310 13.81 -24.21 -5.10
C ILE A 310 15.22 -23.62 -5.22
N ASP A 311 15.70 -22.91 -4.18
CA ASP A 311 17.04 -22.34 -4.08
C ASP A 311 18.08 -23.33 -3.50
N GLY A 312 17.65 -24.53 -3.12
CA GLY A 312 18.50 -25.57 -2.54
C GLY A 312 18.85 -25.38 -1.07
N SER A 313 18.32 -24.36 -0.41
CA SER A 313 18.48 -24.14 1.03
C SER A 313 17.84 -25.26 1.88
N PRO A 314 18.31 -25.49 3.12
CA PRO A 314 17.75 -26.52 3.98
C PRO A 314 16.34 -26.16 4.46
N LEU A 315 15.45 -27.17 4.54
CA LEU A 315 14.12 -27.03 5.16
C LEU A 315 14.26 -27.05 6.69
N ASN A 316 14.72 -25.93 7.25
CA ASN A 316 14.97 -25.73 8.68
C ASN A 316 13.77 -25.17 9.46
N PHE A 317 12.76 -24.67 8.75
CA PHE A 317 11.52 -24.14 9.30
C PHE A 317 10.34 -24.72 8.53
N THR A 318 9.25 -25.00 9.25
CA THR A 318 7.99 -25.46 8.66
C THR A 318 6.79 -24.86 9.37
N SER A 319 5.79 -24.41 8.62
CA SER A 319 4.52 -23.94 9.16
C SER A 319 3.33 -24.72 8.58
N TRP A 320 3.39 -26.05 8.53
CA TRP A 320 2.31 -26.87 7.97
C TRP A 320 0.97 -26.70 8.69
N ALA A 321 -0.13 -26.73 7.94
CA ALA A 321 -1.47 -26.85 8.50
C ALA A 321 -1.69 -28.26 9.10
N ALA A 322 -2.72 -28.40 9.93
CA ALA A 322 -3.03 -29.70 10.53
C ALA A 322 -3.38 -30.73 9.44
N GLY A 323 -2.64 -31.85 9.41
CA GLY A 323 -2.82 -32.91 8.41
C GLY A 323 -2.01 -32.74 7.13
N GLU A 324 -1.14 -31.72 7.06
CA GLU A 324 -0.20 -31.49 5.95
C GLU A 324 1.25 -31.87 6.34
N PRO A 325 2.13 -32.16 5.37
CA PRO A 325 1.86 -32.26 3.95
C PRO A 325 1.15 -33.57 3.55
N GLN A 326 0.32 -33.52 2.51
CA GLN A 326 -0.25 -34.72 1.88
C GLN A 326 0.83 -35.47 1.06
N THR A 327 0.71 -36.80 0.96
CA THR A 327 1.76 -37.67 0.36
C THR A 327 1.78 -37.71 -1.18
N PHE A 328 0.89 -36.99 -1.88
CA PHE A 328 0.73 -37.06 -3.34
C PHE A 328 0.73 -35.70 -4.06
N THR A 329 1.18 -34.64 -3.39
CA THR A 329 0.98 -33.26 -3.85
C THR A 329 2.25 -32.59 -4.36
N TYR A 330 2.06 -31.56 -5.17
CA TYR A 330 3.03 -31.16 -6.18
C TYR A 330 3.83 -29.90 -5.78
N SER A 331 3.24 -28.96 -5.03
CA SER A 331 3.91 -27.77 -4.47
C SER A 331 3.17 -27.24 -3.23
N ALA A 332 3.84 -26.41 -2.42
CA ALA A 332 3.26 -25.81 -1.22
C ALA A 332 2.77 -24.39 -1.46
N VAL A 333 1.73 -24.02 -0.71
CA VAL A 333 1.08 -22.71 -0.75
C VAL A 333 1.02 -22.13 0.66
N LEU A 334 1.40 -20.86 0.80
CA LEU A 334 1.23 -20.10 2.03
C LEU A 334 -0.20 -19.54 2.07
N ASN A 335 -0.95 -19.90 3.12
CA ASN A 335 -2.28 -19.37 3.34
C ASN A 335 -2.20 -18.01 4.04
N THR A 336 -2.78 -16.98 3.44
CA THR A 336 -2.72 -15.61 3.96
C THR A 336 -4.01 -15.21 4.68
N GLN A 337 -5.06 -16.04 4.61
CA GLN A 337 -6.38 -15.77 5.17
C GLN A 337 -7.04 -17.04 5.76
N GLY A 338 -8.19 -16.85 6.41
CA GLY A 338 -8.99 -17.93 6.98
C GLY A 338 -8.37 -18.60 8.22
N SER A 339 -8.93 -19.73 8.63
CA SER A 339 -8.47 -20.49 9.80
C SER A 339 -7.06 -21.09 9.64
N ALA A 340 -6.55 -21.12 8.40
CA ALA A 340 -5.21 -21.59 8.08
C ALA A 340 -4.20 -20.44 7.85
N ARG A 341 -4.54 -19.18 8.15
CA ARG A 341 -3.61 -18.05 7.99
C ARG A 341 -2.25 -18.34 8.63
N GLY A 342 -1.19 -18.07 7.87
CA GLY A 342 0.19 -18.33 8.24
C GLY A 342 0.62 -19.79 8.20
N LYS A 343 -0.27 -20.70 7.76
CA LYS A 343 0.02 -22.11 7.55
C LYS A 343 0.21 -22.46 6.09
N TRP A 344 0.99 -23.51 5.85
CA TRP A 344 1.28 -24.05 4.54
C TRP A 344 0.37 -25.24 4.28
N THR A 345 -0.23 -25.26 3.09
CA THR A 345 -1.00 -26.40 2.57
C THR A 345 -0.39 -26.87 1.27
N THR A 346 -0.66 -28.11 0.89
CA THR A 346 -0.15 -28.63 -0.38
C THR A 346 -1.23 -28.61 -1.45
N LEU A 347 -0.87 -28.22 -2.67
CA LEU A 347 -1.76 -28.19 -3.83
C LEU A 347 -1.10 -28.86 -5.03
N ALA A 348 -1.92 -29.25 -6.01
CA ALA A 348 -1.40 -29.72 -7.29
C ALA A 348 -0.83 -28.53 -8.09
N SER A 349 0.31 -28.72 -8.74
CA SER A 349 1.14 -27.63 -9.29
C SER A 349 0.52 -27.00 -10.53
N ASP A 350 -0.52 -27.62 -11.07
CA ASP A 350 -1.36 -27.17 -12.17
C ASP A 350 -2.56 -26.30 -11.71
N TYR A 351 -2.77 -26.12 -10.40
CA TYR A 351 -3.72 -25.12 -9.90
C TYR A 351 -3.18 -23.70 -10.12
N MET A 352 -4.08 -22.78 -10.45
CA MET A 352 -3.78 -21.36 -10.55
C MET A 352 -3.94 -20.72 -9.17
N VAL A 353 -2.86 -20.13 -8.66
CA VAL A 353 -2.77 -19.53 -7.33
C VAL A 353 -1.90 -18.28 -7.44
N GLY A 354 -2.08 -17.31 -6.54
CA GLY A 354 -1.37 -16.03 -6.58
C GLY A 354 0.15 -16.22 -6.63
N CYS A 355 0.82 -15.41 -7.45
CA CYS A 355 2.26 -15.51 -7.70
C CYS A 355 3.04 -14.30 -7.17
N PHE A 356 4.06 -14.59 -6.36
CA PHE A 356 4.97 -13.60 -5.79
C PHE A 356 6.41 -13.99 -6.05
N CYS A 357 7.24 -13.01 -6.40
CA CYS A 357 8.65 -13.17 -6.66
C CYS A 357 9.49 -12.52 -5.55
N ALA A 358 10.63 -13.11 -5.25
CA ALA A 358 11.58 -12.64 -4.26
C ALA A 358 13.02 -12.71 -4.79
N LYS A 359 13.84 -11.72 -4.42
CA LYS A 359 15.30 -11.75 -4.60
C LYS A 359 16.01 -11.04 -3.47
N ASN A 360 17.31 -11.30 -3.31
CA ASN A 360 18.11 -10.60 -2.30
C ASN A 360 18.33 -9.14 -2.70
N SER A 361 18.44 -8.24 -1.73
CA SER A 361 18.87 -6.87 -1.96
C SER A 361 20.35 -6.78 -2.38
N TYR A 362 20.72 -5.69 -3.06
CA TYR A 362 22.10 -5.40 -3.48
C TYR A 362 23.10 -5.26 -2.32
#